data_AF-A0A5B7BV69-F1
#
_entry.id   AF-A0A5B7BV69-F1
#
_cell.length_a   1.000
_cell.length_b   1.000
_cell.length_c   1.000
_cell.angle_alpha   90.00
_cell.angle_beta   90.00
_cell.angle_gamma   90.00
#
_symmetry.space_group_name_H-M   'P 1'
#
loop_
_entity.id
_entity.type
_entity.pdbx_description
1 polymer ?
#
loop_
_entity_poly.entity_id
_entity_poly.type
_entity_poly.pdbx_seq_one_letter_code
_entity_poly.pdbx_strand_id
1 'polypeptide(L)'
;MKITSPSTDSEVALALRVLEGCCLLHRENTVLAHQHKAIQVLMNILSARGVLEQGACLDALISIMLDSSANQMDFEACNGIDEVAALIRDKQVDENLRLKCGEFLLLLIGHVNGR
;
A
#
# COMPACT_ATOMS: atom_id res chain seq x y z
N MET A 1 -4.87 7.66 -25.00
CA MET A 1 -5.78 8.42 -24.12
C MET A 1 -4.93 9.44 -23.37
N LYS A 2 -5.21 10.75 -23.49
CA LYS A 2 -4.48 11.79 -22.72
C LYS A 2 -5.35 12.16 -21.52
N ILE A 3 -4.85 11.90 -20.31
CA ILE A 3 -5.49 12.35 -19.07
C ILE A 3 -5.18 13.83 -18.94
N THR A 4 -6.20 14.69 -19.00
CA THR A 4 -6.07 16.16 -19.06
C THR A 4 -6.27 16.85 -17.71
N SER A 5 -6.80 16.15 -16.73
CA SER A 5 -7.04 16.64 -15.37
C SER A 5 -6.32 15.76 -14.34
N PRO A 6 -5.92 16.31 -13.18
CA PRO A 6 -5.44 15.49 -12.07
C PRO A 6 -6.50 14.46 -11.66
N SER A 7 -6.07 13.26 -11.27
CA SER A 7 -6.96 12.24 -10.72
C SER A 7 -7.57 12.70 -9.41
N THR A 8 -8.86 12.46 -9.25
CA THR A 8 -9.58 12.64 -7.99
C THR A 8 -9.22 11.55 -6.99
N ASP A 9 -9.40 11.84 -5.71
CA ASP A 9 -9.13 10.90 -4.60
C ASP A 9 -9.90 9.58 -4.78
N SER A 10 -11.15 9.65 -5.28
CA SER A 10 -11.98 8.49 -5.57
C SER A 10 -11.44 7.63 -6.72
N GLU A 11 -10.92 8.26 -7.78
CA GLU A 11 -10.29 7.54 -8.90
C GLU A 11 -9.00 6.86 -8.45
N VAL A 12 -8.19 7.52 -7.62
CA VAL A 12 -6.97 6.94 -7.06
C VAL A 12 -7.31 5.73 -6.19
N ALA A 13 -8.25 5.86 -5.25
CA ALA A 13 -8.64 4.72 -4.40
C ALA A 13 -9.31 3.58 -5.17
N LEU A 14 -10.03 3.89 -6.25
CA LEU A 14 -10.57 2.85 -7.14
C LEU A 14 -9.43 2.11 -7.85
N ALA A 15 -8.45 2.84 -8.40
CA ALA A 15 -7.30 2.23 -9.05
C ALA A 15 -6.47 1.36 -8.08
N LEU A 16 -6.31 1.80 -6.83
CA LEU A 16 -5.62 1.03 -5.78
C LEU A 16 -6.36 -0.28 -5.46
N ARG A 17 -7.70 -0.25 -5.36
CA ARG A 17 -8.51 -1.46 -5.15
C ARG A 17 -8.49 -2.42 -6.35
N VAL A 18 -8.43 -1.89 -7.58
CA VAL A 18 -8.25 -2.72 -8.77
C VAL A 18 -6.87 -3.38 -8.74
N LEU A 19 -5.82 -2.62 -8.41
CA LEU A 19 -4.46 -3.14 -8.29
C LEU A 19 -4.36 -4.22 -7.21
N GLU A 20 -5.01 -4.02 -6.06
CA GLU A 20 -5.13 -4.99 -4.99
C GLU A 20 -5.72 -6.32 -5.50
N GLY A 21 -6.92 -6.25 -6.11
CA GLY A 21 -7.59 -7.43 -6.67
C GLY A 21 -6.74 -8.14 -7.73
N CYS A 22 -6.06 -7.39 -8.60
CA CYS A 22 -5.16 -7.95 -9.60
C CYS A 22 -4.01 -8.75 -8.98
N CYS A 23 -3.40 -8.26 -7.89
CA CYS A 23 -2.29 -8.92 -7.21
C CYS A 23 -2.74 -10.12 -6.38
N LEU A 24 -3.96 -10.08 -5.80
CA LEU A 24 -4.54 -11.21 -5.09
C LEU A 24 -4.94 -12.36 -6.03
N LEU A 25 -5.42 -12.05 -7.24
CA LEU A 25 -5.91 -13.06 -8.18
C LEU A 25 -4.80 -13.70 -9.02
N HIS A 26 -3.74 -12.96 -9.34
CA HIS A 26 -2.68 -13.43 -10.23
C HIS A 26 -1.29 -13.03 -9.73
N ARG A 27 -0.50 -14.04 -9.33
CA ARG A 27 0.86 -13.86 -8.78
C ARG A 27 1.83 -13.17 -9.74
N GLU A 28 1.67 -13.32 -11.05
CA GLU A 28 2.50 -12.64 -12.05
C GLU A 28 2.39 -11.11 -11.96
N ASN A 29 1.27 -10.59 -11.46
CA ASN A 29 1.08 -9.16 -11.27
C ASN A 29 1.96 -8.60 -10.16
N THR A 30 2.35 -9.38 -9.15
CA THR A 30 3.29 -8.90 -8.12
C THR A 30 4.71 -8.75 -8.67
N VAL A 31 5.09 -9.58 -9.66
CA VAL A 31 6.35 -9.45 -10.42
C VAL A 31 6.33 -8.20 -11.29
N LEU A 32 5.23 -7.95 -12.01
CA LEU A 32 5.06 -6.72 -12.78
C LEU A 32 5.07 -5.48 -11.88
N ALA A 33 4.42 -5.54 -10.72
CA ALA A 33 4.42 -4.47 -9.74
C ALA A 33 5.85 -4.10 -9.31
N HIS A 34 6.71 -5.11 -9.05
CA HIS A 34 8.13 -4.88 -8.74
C HIS A 34 8.86 -4.20 -9.92
N GLN A 35 8.69 -4.71 -11.14
CA GLN A 35 9.32 -4.14 -12.35
C GLN A 35 8.94 -2.67 -12.57
N HIS A 36 7.71 -2.30 -12.21
CA HIS A 36 7.20 -0.93 -12.30
C HIS A 36 7.44 -0.10 -11.02
N LYS A 37 8.23 -0.59 -10.06
CA LYS A 37 8.54 0.09 -8.79
C LYS A 37 7.28 0.52 -8.02
N ALA A 38 6.26 -0.33 -8.01
CA ALA A 38 4.96 -0.03 -7.43
C ALA A 38 5.07 0.36 -5.95
N ILE A 39 5.95 -0.30 -5.19
CA ILE A 39 6.15 0.02 -3.76
C ILE A 39 6.51 1.49 -3.55
N GLN A 40 7.47 2.04 -4.29
CA GLN A 40 7.85 3.45 -4.17
C GLN A 40 6.68 4.40 -4.47
N VAL A 41 5.86 4.05 -5.48
CA VAL A 41 4.68 4.84 -5.84
C VAL A 41 3.63 4.80 -4.73
N LEU A 42 3.39 3.62 -4.16
CA LEU A 42 2.45 3.43 -3.06
C LEU A 42 2.91 4.14 -1.78
N MET A 43 4.21 4.10 -1.46
CA MET A 43 4.74 4.86 -0.33
C MET A 43 4.52 6.36 -0.47
N ASN A 44 4.68 6.91 -1.69
CA ASN A 44 4.38 8.31 -1.94
C ASN A 44 2.88 8.64 -1.79
N ILE A 45 1.99 7.71 -2.16
CA ILE A 45 0.55 7.88 -1.95
C ILE A 45 0.25 7.86 -0.45
N LEU A 46 0.81 6.90 0.29
CA LEU A 46 0.62 6.77 1.73
C LEU A 46 1.09 8.03 2.47
N SER A 47 2.18 8.67 2.04
CA SER A 47 2.72 9.86 2.72
C SER A 47 2.04 11.18 2.33
N ALA A 48 1.42 11.27 1.14
CA ALA A 48 1.02 12.56 0.56
C ALA A 48 -0.48 12.71 0.25
N ARG A 49 -1.28 11.64 0.31
CA ARG A 49 -2.70 11.66 -0.08
C ARG A 49 -3.65 11.63 1.11
N GLY A 50 -4.95 11.80 0.81
CA GLY A 50 -6.01 11.82 1.80
C GLY A 50 -6.29 10.44 2.41
N VAL A 51 -7.10 10.47 3.47
CA VAL A 51 -7.46 9.29 4.27
C VAL A 51 -7.99 8.13 3.42
N LEU A 52 -8.78 8.45 2.39
CA LEU A 52 -9.41 7.47 1.52
C LEU A 52 -8.39 6.72 0.66
N GLU A 53 -7.43 7.42 0.08
CA GLU A 53 -6.35 6.82 -0.71
C GLU A 53 -5.34 6.11 0.18
N GLN A 54 -5.01 6.67 1.33
CA GLN A 54 -4.10 6.04 2.30
C GLN A 54 -4.65 4.69 2.76
N GLY A 55 -5.94 4.59 3.08
CA GLY A 55 -6.59 3.34 3.45
C GLY A 55 -6.50 2.29 2.33
N ALA A 56 -6.91 2.64 1.11
CA ALA A 56 -6.82 1.74 -0.05
C ALA A 56 -5.37 1.38 -0.41
N CYS A 57 -4.42 2.27 -0.14
CA CYS A 57 -3.00 2.05 -0.37
C CYS A 57 -2.43 0.97 0.55
N LEU A 58 -2.85 0.93 1.82
CA LEU A 58 -2.43 -0.10 2.77
C LEU A 58 -2.89 -1.49 2.32
N ASP A 59 -4.14 -1.63 1.87
CA ASP A 59 -4.67 -2.89 1.34
C ASP A 59 -3.91 -3.34 0.07
N ALA A 60 -3.66 -2.42 -0.86
CA ALA A 60 -2.87 -2.68 -2.06
C ALA A 60 -1.43 -3.12 -1.72
N LEU A 61 -0.78 -2.48 -0.74
CA LEU A 61 0.56 -2.85 -0.27
C LEU A 61 0.62 -4.29 0.24
N ILE A 62 -0.37 -4.74 1.02
CA ILE A 62 -0.44 -6.14 1.47
C ILE A 62 -0.50 -7.10 0.28
N SER A 63 -1.39 -6.86 -0.67
CA SER A 63 -1.56 -7.75 -1.83
C SER A 63 -0.31 -7.85 -2.72
N ILE A 64 0.44 -6.75 -2.87
CA ILE A 64 1.65 -6.69 -3.70
C ILE A 64 2.83 -7.38 -3.01
N MET A 65 2.90 -7.30 -1.68
CA MET A 65 3.93 -7.93 -0.88
C MET A 65 3.63 -9.39 -0.55
N LEU A 66 2.40 -9.84 -0.74
CA LEU A 66 2.00 -11.23 -0.51
C LEU A 66 2.87 -12.17 -1.36
N ASP A 67 3.63 -13.03 -0.67
CA ASP A 67 4.57 -13.97 -1.26
C ASP A 67 5.64 -13.38 -2.21
N SER A 68 5.88 -12.08 -2.16
CA SER A 68 6.84 -11.38 -3.02
C SER A 68 8.00 -10.81 -2.19
N SER A 69 9.10 -11.55 -2.10
CA SER A 69 10.30 -11.09 -1.39
C SER A 69 10.91 -9.82 -2.00
N ALA A 70 10.82 -9.65 -3.32
CA ALA A 70 11.31 -8.46 -4.02
C ALA A 70 10.55 -7.19 -3.58
N ASN A 71 9.21 -7.26 -3.57
CA ASN A 71 8.40 -6.13 -3.10
C ASN A 71 8.56 -5.88 -1.59
N GLN A 72 8.77 -6.93 -0.79
CA GLN A 72 9.04 -6.79 0.64
C GLN A 72 10.38 -6.06 0.89
N MET A 73 11.44 -6.41 0.16
CA MET A 73 12.73 -5.72 0.24
C MET A 73 12.63 -4.25 -0.20
N ASP A 74 11.87 -3.96 -1.25
CA ASP A 74 11.61 -2.58 -1.67
C ASP A 74 10.87 -1.78 -0.59
N PHE A 75 9.93 -2.41 0.11
CA PHE A 75 9.17 -1.77 1.19
C PHE A 75 10.05 -1.47 2.40
N GLU A 76 10.92 -2.41 2.77
CA GLU A 76 11.93 -2.21 3.80
C GLU A 76 12.91 -1.09 3.42
N ALA A 77 13.38 -1.06 2.17
CA ALA A 77 14.28 -0.01 1.67
C ALA A 77 13.64 1.39 1.68
N CYS A 78 12.30 1.47 1.65
CA CYS A 78 11.54 2.70 1.79
C CYS A 78 11.23 3.07 3.26
N ASN A 79 11.74 2.33 4.25
CA ASN A 79 11.39 2.45 5.67
C ASN A 79 9.86 2.35 5.91
N GLY A 80 9.18 1.47 5.16
CA GLY A 80 7.72 1.44 5.13
C GLY A 80 7.06 1.16 6.49
N ILE A 81 7.70 0.37 7.35
CA ILE A 81 7.21 0.13 8.72
C ILE A 81 7.25 1.42 9.55
N ASP A 82 8.31 2.22 9.44
CA ASP A 82 8.47 3.44 10.22
C ASP A 82 7.44 4.50 9.82
N GLU A 83 7.16 4.61 8.52
CA GLU A 83 6.10 5.48 7.96
C GLU A 83 4.71 5.08 8.49
N VAL A 84 4.36 3.79 8.41
CA VAL A 84 3.07 3.31 8.94
C VAL A 84 2.99 3.53 10.46
N ALA A 85 4.09 3.29 11.18
CA ALA A 85 4.13 3.51 12.62
C ALA A 85 4.01 5.01 12.98
N ALA A 86 4.51 5.91 12.14
CA ALA A 86 4.32 7.35 12.30
C ALA A 86 2.83 7.73 12.20
N LEU A 87 2.11 7.19 11.23
CA LEU A 87 0.66 7.40 11.08
C LEU A 87 -0.13 6.93 12.31
N ILE A 88 0.20 5.77 12.88
CA ILE A 88 -0.46 5.25 14.09
C ILE A 88 -0.25 6.18 15.30
N ARG A 89 0.96 6.73 15.44
CA ARG A 89 1.35 7.60 16.57
C ARG A 89 0.76 9.00 16.47
N ASP A 90 0.52 9.48 15.25
CA ASP A 90 -0.07 10.80 15.04
C ASP A 90 -1.54 10.82 15.45
N LYS A 91 -1.85 11.56 16.52
CA LYS A 91 -3.21 11.69 17.06
C LYS A 91 -4.12 12.57 16.21
N GLN A 92 -3.57 13.32 15.25
CA GLN A 92 -4.34 14.16 14.34
C GLN A 92 -4.84 13.38 13.11
N VAL A 93 -4.25 12.21 12.84
CA VAL A 93 -4.72 11.32 11.78
C VAL A 93 -6.05 10.69 12.18
N ASP A 94 -6.94 10.50 11.20
CA ASP A 94 -8.24 9.86 11.37
C ASP A 94 -8.13 8.52 12.11
N GLU A 95 -9.02 8.30 13.08
CA GLU A 95 -8.98 7.11 13.93
C GLU A 95 -9.13 5.82 13.12
N ASN A 96 -9.98 5.80 12.10
CA ASN A 96 -10.15 4.61 11.27
C ASN A 96 -8.89 4.31 10.47
N LEU A 97 -8.20 5.34 9.97
CA LEU A 97 -6.93 5.15 9.28
C LEU A 97 -5.85 4.63 10.23
N ARG A 98 -5.79 5.12 11.47
CA ARG A 98 -4.84 4.62 12.48
C ARG A 98 -5.11 3.16 12.82
N LEU A 99 -6.39 2.77 12.94
CA LEU A 99 -6.78 1.36 13.12
C LEU A 99 -6.40 0.51 11.90
N LYS A 100 -6.60 1.03 10.68
CA LYS A 100 -6.21 0.37 9.42
C LYS A 100 -4.70 0.15 9.34
N CYS A 101 -3.90 1.11 9.79
CA CYS A 101 -2.44 0.93 9.90
C CYS A 101 -2.08 -0.19 10.89
N GLY A 102 -2.82 -0.33 12.00
CA GLY A 102 -2.67 -1.44 12.94
C GLY A 102 -3.02 -2.80 12.32
N GLU A 103 -4.12 -2.89 11.58
CA GLU A 103 -4.50 -4.06 10.80
C GLU A 103 -3.39 -4.43 9.80
N PHE A 104 -2.89 -3.44 9.04
CA PHE A 104 -1.81 -3.62 8.09
C PHE A 104 -0.55 -4.22 8.74
N LEU A 105 -0.08 -3.67 9.86
CA LEU A 105 1.12 -4.18 10.54
C LEU A 105 0.91 -5.60 11.10
N LEU A 106 -0.29 -5.90 11.63
CA LEU A 106 -0.63 -7.23 12.13
C LEU A 106 -0.58 -8.26 10.99
N LEU A 107 -1.17 -7.92 9.85
CA LEU A 107 -1.11 -8.76 8.66
C LEU A 107 0.33 -8.91 8.19
N LEU A 108 1.08 -7.82 8.04
CA LEU A 108 2.46 -7.86 7.57
C LEU A 108 3.33 -8.82 8.41
N ILE A 109 3.22 -8.76 9.74
CA ILE A 109 3.92 -9.67 10.66
C ILE A 109 3.48 -11.13 10.46
N GLY A 110 2.18 -11.37 10.31
CA GLY A 110 1.64 -12.70 10.03
C GLY A 110 2.18 -13.30 8.73
N HIS A 111 2.41 -12.48 7.70
CA HIS A 111 2.99 -12.91 6.44
C HIS A 111 4.51 -13.16 6.52
N VAL A 112 5.24 -12.35 7.30
CA VAL A 112 6.70 -12.49 7.46
C VAL A 112 7.05 -13.70 8.34
N ASN A 113 6.26 -13.97 9.38
CA ASN A 113 6.51 -15.06 10.33
C ASN A 113 5.83 -16.38 9.97
N GLY A 114 5.05 -16.44 8.89
CA GLY A 114 4.35 -17.64 8.43
C GLY A 114 5.22 -18.62 7.62
N ARG A 115 6.54 -18.44 7.59
CA ARG A 115 7.51 -19.30 6.90
C ARG A 115 8.37 -20.09 7.86
#